data_AF-A0A7X6SQ97-F1
#
_entry.id   AF-A0A7X6SQ97-F1
#
_cell.length_a   1.000
_cell.length_b   1.000
_cell.length_c   1.000
_cell.angle_alpha   90.00
_cell.angle_beta   90.00
_cell.angle_gamma   90.00
#
_symmetry.space_group_name_H-M   'P 1'
#
loop_
_entity.id
_entity.type
_entity.pdbx_description
1 polymer ?
#
loop_
_entity_poly.entity_id
_entity_poly.type
_entity_poly.pdbx_seq_one_letter_code
_entity_poly.pdbx_strand_id
1 'polypeptide(L)'
;MEKKPDPIYSRNVLEFVAAANEFCKYAERSSEIKGGELLRIFQRLLPYLYIRASLLPSLEPVFEDGNEKFVTESDWNIIHDSLKKQFGNTDLYPDISDAGPEGPEAIAESSISENLSDMYQDIK
;
A
#
# COMPACT_ATOMS: atom_id res chain seq x y z
N MET A 1 -31.80 -11.13 -21.70
CA MET A 1 -30.85 -10.06 -21.34
C MET A 1 -29.48 -10.70 -21.28
N GLU A 2 -28.55 -10.29 -22.14
CA GLU A 2 -27.16 -10.76 -22.05
C GLU A 2 -26.58 -10.33 -20.70
N LYS A 3 -26.07 -11.29 -19.94
CA LYS A 3 -25.40 -11.04 -18.67
C LYS A 3 -24.09 -10.34 -19.03
N LYS A 4 -23.97 -9.04 -18.74
CA LYS A 4 -22.69 -8.34 -18.86
C LYS A 4 -21.66 -9.09 -18.00
N PRO A 5 -20.43 -9.29 -18.48
CA PRO A 5 -19.39 -9.93 -17.69
C PRO A 5 -19.17 -9.13 -16.41
N ASP A 6 -19.05 -9.83 -15.29
CA ASP A 6 -18.87 -9.22 -13.97
C ASP A 6 -17.56 -8.41 -13.96
N PRO A 7 -17.60 -7.11 -13.59
CA PRO A 7 -16.42 -6.24 -13.60
C PRO A 7 -15.25 -6.77 -12.78
N ILE A 8 -15.49 -7.65 -11.78
CA ILE A 8 -14.42 -8.27 -10.99
C ILE A 8 -13.48 -9.16 -11.83
N TYR A 9 -13.96 -9.68 -12.96
CA TYR A 9 -13.15 -10.49 -13.88
C TYR A 9 -12.58 -9.66 -15.03
N SER A 10 -12.72 -8.33 -14.99
CA SER A 10 -12.13 -7.46 -16.00
C SER A 10 -10.60 -7.53 -15.95
N ARG A 11 -9.98 -7.32 -17.10
CA ARG A 11 -8.52 -7.28 -17.23
C ARG A 11 -7.87 -6.29 -16.26
N ASN A 12 -8.48 -5.12 -16.06
CA ASN A 12 -7.95 -4.09 -15.17
C ASN A 12 -7.91 -4.57 -13.72
N VAL A 13 -8.97 -5.23 -13.24
CA VAL A 13 -9.03 -5.79 -11.89
C VAL A 13 -7.97 -6.88 -11.72
N LEU A 14 -7.85 -7.80 -12.67
CA LEU A 14 -6.84 -8.87 -12.61
C LEU A 14 -5.40 -8.33 -12.62
N GLU A 15 -5.12 -7.32 -13.44
CA GLU A 15 -3.80 -6.68 -13.50
C GLU A 15 -3.49 -5.88 -12.22
N PHE A 16 -4.49 -5.25 -11.60
CA PHE A 16 -4.34 -4.62 -10.27
C PHE A 16 -4.06 -5.65 -9.19
N VAL A 17 -4.84 -6.73 -9.11
CA VAL A 17 -4.65 -7.81 -8.13
C VAL A 17 -3.27 -8.43 -8.26
N ALA A 18 -2.77 -8.62 -9.48
CA ALA A 18 -1.40 -9.10 -9.70
C ALA A 18 -0.34 -8.13 -9.13
N ALA A 19 -0.49 -6.82 -9.36
CA ALA A 19 0.42 -5.80 -8.84
C ALA A 19 0.37 -5.69 -7.30
N ALA A 20 -0.86 -5.70 -6.75
CA ALA A 20 -1.12 -5.70 -5.31
C ALA A 20 -0.47 -6.90 -4.62
N ASN A 21 -0.64 -8.10 -5.18
CA ASN A 21 -0.02 -9.32 -4.65
C ASN A 21 1.51 -9.25 -4.67
N GLU A 22 2.11 -8.73 -5.75
CA GLU A 22 3.56 -8.52 -5.77
C GLU A 22 4.00 -7.52 -4.69
N PHE A 23 3.25 -6.44 -4.47
CA PHE A 23 3.54 -5.49 -3.39
C PHE A 23 3.51 -6.15 -2.01
N CYS A 24 2.44 -6.89 -1.70
CA CYS A 24 2.32 -7.63 -0.44
C CYS A 24 3.49 -8.61 -0.24
N LYS A 25 3.87 -9.38 -1.27
CA LYS A 25 5.00 -10.31 -1.18
C LYS A 25 6.32 -9.62 -0.83
N TYR A 26 6.61 -8.45 -1.42
CA TYR A 26 7.83 -7.71 -1.11
C TYR A 26 7.79 -7.08 0.28
N ALA A 27 6.61 -6.61 0.73
CA ALA A 27 6.43 -6.12 2.10
C ALA A 27 6.63 -7.24 3.14
N GLU A 28 5.98 -8.38 2.95
CA GLU A 28 6.06 -9.58 3.81
C GLU A 28 7.48 -10.16 3.87
N ARG A 29 8.23 -10.09 2.76
CA ARG A 29 9.61 -10.60 2.66
C ARG A 29 10.68 -9.52 2.78
N SER A 30 10.31 -8.34 3.27
CA SER A 30 11.24 -7.20 3.38
C SER A 30 12.49 -7.55 4.19
N SER A 31 12.37 -8.40 5.22
CA SER A 31 13.52 -8.84 6.03
C SER A 31 14.60 -9.60 5.25
N GLU A 32 14.27 -10.18 4.10
CA GLU A 32 15.17 -10.96 3.24
C GLU A 32 15.92 -10.11 2.21
N ILE A 33 15.53 -8.84 2.04
CA ILE A 33 15.99 -7.97 0.95
C ILE A 33 16.71 -6.76 1.56
N LYS A 34 17.88 -6.40 1.01
CA LYS A 34 18.59 -5.20 1.47
C LYS A 34 17.76 -3.94 1.22
N GLY A 35 17.67 -3.03 2.19
CA GLY A 35 16.86 -1.81 2.08
C GLY A 35 17.05 -1.00 0.78
N GLY A 36 18.28 -0.79 0.32
CA GLY A 36 18.53 -0.07 -0.94
C GLY A 36 18.03 -0.81 -2.19
N GLU A 37 17.97 -2.14 -2.17
CA GLU A 37 17.35 -2.95 -3.24
C GLU A 37 15.82 -2.92 -3.12
N LEU A 38 15.30 -3.03 -1.90
CA LEU A 38 13.87 -2.95 -1.62
C LEU A 38 13.28 -1.60 -2.06
N LEU A 39 13.96 -0.49 -1.78
CA LEU A 39 13.57 0.84 -2.26
C LEU A 39 13.52 0.90 -3.80
N ARG A 40 14.49 0.32 -4.50
CA ARG A 40 14.48 0.29 -5.99
C ARG A 40 13.33 -0.55 -6.54
N ILE A 41 12.97 -1.64 -5.86
CA ILE A 41 11.82 -2.46 -6.22
C ILE A 41 10.54 -1.63 -6.06
N PHE A 42 10.33 -1.02 -4.89
CA PHE A 42 9.15 -0.21 -4.62
C PHE A 42 9.05 1.04 -5.52
N GLN A 43 10.16 1.71 -5.85
CA GLN A 43 10.18 2.83 -6.79
C GLN A 43 9.68 2.47 -8.20
N ARG A 44 9.67 1.18 -8.58
CA ARG A 44 9.10 0.69 -9.85
C ARG A 44 7.70 0.14 -9.68
N LEU A 45 7.47 -0.57 -8.57
CA LEU A 45 6.22 -1.26 -8.30
C LEU A 45 5.10 -0.30 -7.89
N LEU A 46 5.38 0.68 -7.02
CA LEU A 46 4.36 1.60 -6.51
C LEU A 46 3.74 2.48 -7.61
N PRO A 47 4.49 3.08 -8.56
CA PRO A 47 3.88 3.81 -9.66
C PRO A 47 3.01 2.92 -10.55
N TYR A 48 3.46 1.67 -10.80
CA TYR A 48 2.67 0.71 -11.56
C TYR A 48 1.37 0.34 -10.84
N LEU A 49 1.44 0.04 -9.54
CA LEU A 49 0.30 -0.24 -8.70
C LEU A 49 -0.70 0.92 -8.69
N TYR A 50 -0.22 2.15 -8.55
CA TYR A 50 -1.04 3.37 -8.58
C TYR A 50 -1.78 3.53 -9.92
N ILE A 51 -1.09 3.31 -11.05
CA ILE A 51 -1.72 3.34 -12.38
C ILE A 51 -2.79 2.26 -12.49
N ARG A 52 -2.54 1.04 -11.98
CA ARG A 52 -3.53 -0.04 -12.01
C ARG A 52 -4.75 0.27 -11.15
N ALA A 53 -4.55 0.81 -9.95
CA ALA A 53 -5.63 1.25 -9.09
C ALA A 53 -6.50 2.32 -9.77
N SER A 54 -5.86 3.29 -10.45
CA SER A 54 -6.54 4.37 -11.16
C SER A 54 -7.37 3.90 -12.38
N LEU A 55 -7.17 2.67 -12.84
CA LEU A 55 -7.88 2.06 -13.96
C LEU A 55 -8.98 1.07 -13.51
N LEU A 56 -9.19 0.92 -12.21
CA LEU A 56 -10.26 0.09 -11.68
C LEU A 56 -11.63 0.65 -12.11
N PRO A 57 -12.60 -0.21 -12.44
CA PRO A 57 -13.96 0.23 -12.71
C PRO A 57 -14.58 0.79 -11.43
N SER A 58 -15.54 1.70 -11.58
CA SER A 58 -16.39 2.09 -10.45
C SER A 58 -17.19 0.88 -9.98
N LEU A 59 -17.19 0.62 -8.68
CA LEU A 59 -17.93 -0.45 -8.03
C LEU A 59 -18.80 0.16 -6.94
N GLU A 60 -20.03 -0.35 -6.81
CA GLU A 60 -20.92 0.03 -5.72
C GLU A 60 -20.74 -0.95 -4.55
N PRO A 61 -20.57 -0.46 -3.31
CA PRO A 61 -20.53 -1.31 -2.13
C PRO A 61 -21.81 -2.15 -2.03
N VAL A 62 -21.65 -3.46 -1.80
CA VAL A 62 -22.78 -4.37 -1.60
C VAL A 62 -23.19 -4.42 -0.12
N PHE A 63 -22.23 -4.26 0.79
CA PHE A 63 -22.43 -4.30 2.24
C PHE A 63 -22.26 -2.91 2.84
N GLU A 64 -23.13 -2.53 3.80
CA GLU A 64 -23.06 -1.25 4.50
C GLU A 64 -21.78 -1.10 5.33
N ASP A 65 -21.35 -2.20 5.97
CA ASP A 65 -20.17 -2.22 6.83
C ASP A 65 -18.84 -2.36 6.06
N GLY A 66 -18.90 -2.42 4.73
CA GLY A 66 -17.73 -2.61 3.86
C GLY A 66 -17.19 -4.03 3.85
N ASN A 67 -15.92 -4.17 3.42
CA ASN A 67 -15.23 -5.46 3.36
C ASN A 67 -14.61 -5.81 4.73
N GLU A 68 -14.46 -7.11 4.98
CA GLU A 68 -13.70 -7.62 6.14
C GLU A 68 -12.25 -7.10 6.11
N LYS A 69 -11.74 -6.70 7.26
CA LYS A 69 -10.34 -6.28 7.44
C LYS A 69 -9.51 -7.47 7.90
N PHE A 70 -8.51 -7.86 7.11
CA PHE A 70 -7.69 -9.05 7.38
C PHE A 70 -6.41 -8.75 8.15
N VAL A 71 -5.86 -7.54 8.02
CA VAL A 71 -4.61 -7.14 8.67
C VAL A 71 -4.91 -6.69 10.10
N THR A 72 -4.36 -7.41 11.08
CA THR A 72 -4.42 -7.02 12.49
C THR A 72 -3.31 -6.03 12.83
N GLU A 73 -3.41 -5.37 13.99
CA GLU A 73 -2.34 -4.52 14.52
C GLU A 73 -1.00 -5.30 14.67
N SER A 74 -1.07 -6.58 15.03
CA SER A 74 0.13 -7.42 15.11
C SER A 74 0.75 -7.66 13.74
N ASP A 75 -0.08 -7.88 12.71
CA ASP A 75 0.42 -8.08 11.34
C ASP A 75 1.04 -6.79 10.80
N TRP A 76 0.39 -5.65 11.03
CA TRP A 76 0.91 -4.34 10.67
C TRP A 76 2.27 -4.08 11.32
N ASN A 77 2.40 -4.32 12.63
CA ASN A 77 3.65 -4.09 13.36
C ASN A 77 4.80 -4.96 12.83
N ILE A 78 4.52 -6.21 12.44
CA ILE A 78 5.53 -7.09 11.84
C ILE A 78 6.06 -6.50 10.52
N ILE A 79 5.17 -6.01 9.66
CA ILE A 79 5.54 -5.41 8.37
C ILE A 79 6.31 -4.11 8.60
N HIS A 80 5.77 -3.22 9.43
CA HIS A 80 6.38 -1.94 9.79
C HIS A 80 7.79 -2.11 10.33
N ASP A 81 7.98 -2.94 11.36
CA ASP A 81 9.29 -3.11 12.00
C ASP A 81 10.32 -3.73 11.04
N SER A 82 9.88 -4.65 10.18
CA SER A 82 10.73 -5.24 9.16
C SER A 82 11.20 -4.21 8.12
N LEU A 83 10.28 -3.38 7.61
CA LEU A 83 10.59 -2.31 6.67
C LEU A 83 11.48 -1.24 7.30
N LYS A 84 11.13 -0.78 8.50
CA LYS A 84 11.88 0.22 9.26
C LYS A 84 13.32 -0.22 9.50
N LYS A 85 13.51 -1.49 9.86
CA LYS A 85 14.84 -2.08 10.02
C LYS A 85 15.64 -2.08 8.70
N GLN A 86 15.00 -2.33 7.56
CA GLN A 86 15.69 -2.33 6.28
C GLN A 86 16.07 -0.93 5.80
N PHE A 87 15.21 0.07 6.00
CA PHE A 87 15.48 1.45 5.58
C PHE A 87 16.41 2.17 6.56
N GLY A 88 16.34 1.87 7.86
CA GLY A 88 17.21 2.46 8.87
C GLY A 88 17.18 3.98 8.81
N ASN A 89 18.34 4.61 8.66
CA ASN A 89 18.47 6.07 8.65
C ASN A 89 17.82 6.77 7.45
N THR A 90 17.37 6.03 6.43
CA THR A 90 16.66 6.60 5.27
C THR A 90 15.15 6.47 5.38
N ASP A 91 14.64 5.99 6.51
CA ASP A 91 13.19 5.79 6.73
C ASP A 91 12.44 7.12 6.89
N LEU A 92 13.08 8.10 7.54
CA LEU A 92 12.44 9.37 7.92
C LEU A 92 12.68 10.44 6.87
N TYR A 93 11.66 11.24 6.59
CA TYR A 93 11.72 12.39 5.69
C TYR A 93 10.78 13.51 6.15
N PRO A 94 11.10 14.78 5.86
CA PRO A 94 10.18 15.88 6.15
C PRO A 94 9.03 15.90 5.13
N ASP A 95 7.80 16.03 5.62
CA ASP A 95 6.59 16.17 4.81
C ASP A 95 5.70 17.32 5.32
N ILE A 96 4.87 17.86 4.44
CA ILE A 96 3.91 18.91 4.79
C ILE A 96 2.66 18.25 5.35
N SER A 97 2.39 18.47 6.63
CA SER A 97 1.21 17.92 7.27
C SER A 97 -0.02 18.79 6.99
N ASP A 98 -1.03 18.23 6.34
CA ASP A 98 -2.32 18.90 6.13
C ASP A 98 -3.18 18.94 7.42
N ALA A 99 -2.80 18.19 8.47
CA ALA A 99 -3.62 18.01 9.67
C ALA A 99 -2.81 17.86 10.99
N GLY A 100 -1.56 18.33 11.01
CA GLY A 100 -0.70 18.22 12.18
C GLY A 100 -1.20 19.04 13.37
N PRO A 101 -0.81 18.69 14.62
CA PRO A 101 -1.15 19.46 15.81
C PRO A 101 -0.60 20.91 15.77
N GLU A 102 0.43 21.14 14.94
CA GLU A 102 1.02 22.47 14.71
C GLU A 102 0.28 23.32 13.66
N GLY A 103 -0.75 22.77 13.02
CA GLY A 103 -1.57 23.43 12.01
C GLY A 103 -1.26 22.97 10.58
N PRO A 104 -2.12 23.35 9.61
CA PRO A 104 -1.88 23.07 8.19
C PRO A 104 -0.61 23.78 7.70
N GLU A 105 0.09 23.17 6.75
CA GLU A 105 1.38 23.62 6.19
C GLU A 105 2.59 23.49 7.13
N ALA A 106 2.45 22.84 8.29
CA ALA A 106 3.58 22.54 9.16
C ALA A 106 4.45 21.41 8.58
N ILE A 107 5.77 21.53 8.70
CA ILE A 107 6.71 20.46 8.33
C ILE A 107 6.79 19.47 9.49
N ALA A 108 6.34 18.24 9.25
CA ALA A 108 6.41 17.14 10.19
C ALA A 108 7.37 16.04 9.67
N GLU A 109 7.83 15.19 10.58
CA GLU A 109 8.60 14.01 10.21
C GLU A 109 7.64 12.88 9.81
N SER A 110 7.82 12.34 8.61
CA SER A 110 7.08 11.20 8.07
C SER A 110 8.01 10.00 7.88
N SER A 111 7.45 8.79 7.87
CA SER A 111 8.19 7.53 7.75
C SER A 111 7.78 6.74 6.50
N ILE A 112 8.76 6.28 5.72
CA ILE A 112 8.53 5.42 4.56
C ILE A 112 7.95 4.07 5.01
N SER A 113 8.47 3.48 6.08
CA SER A 113 7.97 2.20 6.60
C SER A 113 6.55 2.29 7.12
N GLU A 114 6.18 3.38 7.79
CA GLU A 114 4.80 3.65 8.21
C GLU A 114 3.88 3.74 6.99
N ASN A 115 4.21 4.60 6.02
CA ASN A 115 3.39 4.78 4.82
C ASN A 115 3.20 3.47 4.03
N LEU A 116 4.25 2.65 3.89
CA LEU A 116 4.15 1.37 3.19
C LEU A 116 3.34 0.33 3.99
N SER A 117 3.36 0.39 5.32
CA SER A 117 2.58 -0.51 6.17
C SER A 117 1.10 -0.15 6.14
N ASP A 118 0.78 1.14 6.10
CA ASP A 118 -0.59 1.63 5.94
C ASP A 118 -1.15 1.23 4.56
N MET A 119 -0.34 1.38 3.50
CA MET A 119 -0.70 0.86 2.18
C MET A 119 -0.93 -0.67 2.21
N TYR A 120 -0.09 -1.43 2.92
CA TYR A 120 -0.25 -2.87 3.06
C TYR A 120 -1.56 -3.25 3.75
N GLN A 121 -1.97 -2.50 4.78
CA GLN A 121 -3.22 -2.74 5.50
C GLN A 121 -4.45 -2.70 4.59
N ASP A 122 -4.49 -1.76 3.64
CA ASP A 122 -5.63 -1.61 2.71
C ASP A 122 -5.57 -2.56 1.51
N ILE A 123 -4.37 -2.98 1.10
CA ILE A 123 -4.17 -3.81 -0.10
C ILE A 123 -4.31 -5.32 0.19
N LYS A 124 -3.97 -5.75 1.40
CA LYS A 124 -3.89 -7.18 1.78
C LYS A 124 -5.25 -7.81 2.04
#